data_AF-A0A379SXU4-F1
#
_entry.id   AF-A0A379SXU4-F1
#
_cell.length_a   1.000
_cell.length_b   1.000
_cell.length_c   1.000
_cell.angle_alpha   90.00
_cell.angle_beta   90.00
_cell.angle_gamma   90.00
#
_symmetry.space_group_name_H-M   'P 1'
#
loop_
_entity.id
_entity.type
_entity.pdbx_description
1 polymer ?
#
loop_
_entity_poly.entity_id
_entity_poly.type
_entity_poly.pdbx_seq_one_letter_code
_entity_poly.pdbx_strand_id
1 'polypeptide(L)'
;MFKNRVAMLAVCMLAQSHLAIAAGAPAPQEIKIVLLGTKGGPSLLNTDRLPQATALTIGDKIWLIDAGYGASLQLVKNGIPVRNINTILLTHLHSDHILDILHC
;
A
#
# COMPACT_ATOMS: atom_id res chain seq x y z
N MET A 1 61.54 -9.14 6.05
CA MET A 1 60.77 -8.00 5.46
C MET A 1 59.50 -8.40 4.70
N PHE A 2 59.24 -9.69 4.40
CA PHE A 2 58.05 -10.13 3.64
C PHE A 2 56.77 -10.43 4.46
N LYS A 3 56.89 -10.76 5.76
CA LYS A 3 55.74 -11.12 6.62
C LYS A 3 54.75 -9.98 6.88
N ASN A 4 55.23 -8.73 6.93
CA ASN A 4 54.38 -7.57 7.28
C ASN A 4 53.53 -7.08 6.09
N ARG A 5 53.89 -7.43 4.85
CA ARG A 5 53.12 -7.04 3.66
C ARG A 5 51.90 -7.95 3.42
N VAL A 6 51.98 -9.22 3.82
CA VAL A 6 50.87 -10.19 3.71
C VAL A 6 49.78 -9.90 4.75
N ALA A 7 50.16 -9.52 5.97
CA ALA A 7 49.22 -9.17 7.02
C ALA A 7 48.38 -7.92 6.68
N MET A 8 48.98 -6.92 6.01
CA MET A 8 48.30 -5.68 5.63
C MET A 8 47.28 -5.88 4.49
N LEU A 9 47.52 -6.82 3.57
CA LEU A 9 46.60 -7.14 2.48
C LEU A 9 45.35 -7.91 2.97
N ALA A 10 45.52 -8.80 3.97
CA ALA A 10 44.43 -9.56 4.56
C ALA A 10 43.47 -8.70 5.41
N VAL A 11 44.01 -7.67 6.09
CA VAL A 11 43.20 -6.72 6.88
C VAL A 11 42.34 -5.82 5.98
N CYS A 12 42.83 -5.44 4.79
CA CYS A 12 42.05 -4.67 3.82
C CYS A 12 40.90 -5.47 3.20
N MET A 13 41.05 -6.78 2.99
CA MET A 13 39.97 -7.64 2.46
C MET A 13 38.86 -7.95 3.48
N LEU A 14 39.19 -8.02 4.77
CA LEU A 14 38.22 -8.23 5.85
C LEU A 14 37.40 -6.97 6.17
N ALA A 15 37.91 -5.77 5.88
CA ALA A 15 37.17 -4.52 6.04
C ALA A 15 36.08 -4.31 4.96
N GLN A 16 36.16 -5.01 3.83
CA GLN A 16 35.21 -4.88 2.71
C GLN A 16 33.96 -5.76 2.84
N SER A 17 33.96 -6.76 3.72
CA SER A 17 32.84 -7.69 3.87
C SER A 17 31.59 -7.05 4.53
N HIS A 18 31.77 -5.97 5.29
CA HIS A 18 30.68 -5.31 6.02
C HIS A 18 29.98 -4.19 5.22
N LEU A 19 30.50 -3.77 4.06
CA LEU A 19 29.89 -2.71 3.25
C LEU A 19 28.92 -3.22 2.17
N ALA A 20 28.76 -4.54 1.99
CA ALA A 20 28.05 -5.12 0.86
C ALA A 20 26.56 -5.45 1.12
N ILE A 21 25.86 -4.68 1.97
CA ILE A 21 24.47 -4.98 2.38
C ILE A 21 23.42 -3.92 1.98
N ALA A 22 23.78 -2.89 1.22
CA ALA A 22 22.82 -1.83 0.85
C ALA A 22 22.57 -1.64 -0.66
N ALA A 23 23.10 -2.50 -1.54
CA ALA A 23 22.98 -2.30 -3.00
C ALA A 23 21.72 -2.95 -3.64
N GLY A 24 20.84 -3.56 -2.85
CA GLY A 24 19.70 -4.32 -3.38
C GLY A 24 18.35 -4.08 -2.71
N ALA A 25 18.27 -3.20 -1.69
CA ALA A 25 16.99 -2.87 -1.10
C ALA A 25 16.22 -1.95 -2.07
N PRO A 26 14.97 -2.29 -2.45
CA PRO A 26 14.16 -1.37 -3.26
C PRO A 26 14.02 -0.05 -2.51
N ALA A 27 14.02 1.06 -3.26
CA ALA A 27 13.79 2.38 -2.68
C ALA A 27 12.49 2.36 -1.86
N PRO A 28 12.42 3.08 -0.72
CA PRO A 28 11.20 3.18 0.06
C PRO A 28 10.04 3.61 -0.84
N GLN A 29 8.96 2.83 -0.83
CA GLN A 29 7.75 3.15 -1.59
C GLN A 29 6.88 4.06 -0.74
N GLU A 30 6.30 5.09 -1.35
CA GLU A 30 5.30 5.92 -0.68
C GLU A 30 4.08 5.07 -0.36
N ILE A 31 3.61 5.16 0.90
CA ILE A 31 2.39 4.51 1.36
C ILE A 31 1.39 5.60 1.72
N LYS A 32 0.23 5.58 1.07
CA LYS A 32 -0.87 6.51 1.33
C LYS A 32 -2.17 5.77 1.53
N ILE A 33 -2.92 6.18 2.56
CA ILE A 33 -4.27 5.67 2.87
C ILE A 33 -5.27 6.80 2.67
N VAL A 34 -6.35 6.52 1.96
CA VAL A 34 -7.48 7.44 1.80
C VAL A 34 -8.74 6.74 2.30
N LEU A 35 -9.35 7.34 3.32
CA LEU A 35 -10.63 6.89 3.87
C LEU A 35 -11.76 7.42 3.00
N LEU A 36 -12.24 6.59 2.07
CA LEU A 36 -13.27 6.97 1.11
C LEU A 36 -14.65 7.02 1.76
N GLY A 37 -14.91 6.11 2.70
CA GLY A 37 -16.09 6.11 3.55
C GLY A 37 -15.83 5.37 4.85
N THR A 38 -16.47 5.83 5.92
CA THR A 38 -16.16 5.42 7.31
C THR A 38 -17.40 5.14 8.14
N LYS A 39 -18.60 5.12 7.54
CA LYS A 39 -19.82 4.73 8.24
C LYS A 39 -19.81 3.23 8.49
N GLY A 40 -20.02 2.81 9.74
CA GLY A 40 -20.17 1.40 10.08
C GLY A 40 -21.61 0.92 9.90
N GLY A 41 -21.76 -0.31 9.43
CA GLY A 41 -23.03 -1.03 9.35
C GLY A 41 -23.93 -0.62 8.17
N PRO A 42 -24.86 -1.50 7.76
CA PRO A 42 -25.72 -1.29 6.60
C PRO A 42 -26.87 -0.30 6.85
N SER A 43 -26.99 0.25 8.06
CA SER A 43 -28.08 1.15 8.44
C SER A 43 -28.14 2.41 7.57
N LEU A 44 -29.30 2.71 7.00
CA LEU A 44 -29.55 3.91 6.21
C LEU A 44 -29.96 5.12 7.05
N LEU A 45 -29.94 4.99 8.39
CA LEU A 45 -30.40 6.03 9.31
C LEU A 45 -29.41 7.19 9.47
N ASN A 46 -28.14 6.99 9.14
CA ASN A 46 -27.11 8.02 9.17
C ASN A 46 -26.51 8.20 7.76
N THR A 47 -26.58 9.43 7.24
CA THR A 47 -26.13 9.78 5.89
C THR A 47 -24.97 10.78 5.89
N ASP A 48 -24.44 11.15 7.06
CA ASP A 48 -23.33 12.11 7.17
C ASP A 48 -22.02 11.55 6.59
N ARG A 49 -21.93 10.22 6.47
CA ARG A 49 -20.76 9.49 5.98
C ARG A 49 -21.17 8.39 5.02
N LEU A 50 -20.34 8.17 4.00
CA LEU A 50 -20.49 7.03 3.11
C LEU A 50 -20.09 5.71 3.81
N PRO A 51 -20.64 4.57 3.37
CA PRO A 51 -20.27 3.21 3.81
C PRO A 51 -18.77 2.90 3.68
N GLN A 52 -18.33 1.78 4.28
CA GLN A 52 -16.91 1.42 4.35
C GLN A 52 -16.27 1.27 2.98
N ALA A 53 -15.20 2.05 2.75
CA ALA A 53 -14.30 1.91 1.62
C ALA A 53 -12.98 2.63 1.94
N THR A 54 -11.85 1.98 1.68
CA THR A 54 -10.51 2.56 1.90
C THR A 54 -9.62 2.27 0.71
N ALA A 55 -8.97 3.29 0.16
CA ALA A 55 -7.90 3.11 -0.82
C ALA A 55 -6.54 3.10 -0.13
N LEU A 56 -5.75 2.09 -0.42
CA LEU A 56 -4.35 1.95 -0.02
C LEU A 56 -3.48 2.02 -1.28
N THR A 57 -2.58 2.99 -1.31
CA THR A 57 -1.60 3.19 -2.37
C THR A 57 -0.21 2.85 -1.86
N ILE A 58 0.52 1.99 -2.58
CA ILE A 58 1.90 1.59 -2.27
C ILE A 58 2.72 1.70 -3.55
N GLY A 59 3.49 2.79 -3.69
CA GLY A 59 4.05 3.18 -4.99
C GLY A 59 2.93 3.31 -6.03
N ASP A 60 3.07 2.60 -7.15
CA ASP A 60 2.08 2.62 -8.24
C ASP A 60 0.90 1.65 -8.05
N LYS A 61 0.90 0.87 -6.95
CA LYS A 61 -0.16 -0.11 -6.69
C LYS A 61 -1.31 0.52 -5.91
N ILE A 62 -2.53 0.32 -6.36
CA ILE A 62 -3.76 0.76 -5.70
C ILE A 62 -4.56 -0.46 -5.27
N TRP A 63 -4.82 -0.56 -3.97
CA TRP A 63 -5.67 -1.58 -3.36
C TRP A 63 -6.91 -0.91 -2.80
N LEU A 64 -8.09 -1.46 -3.10
CA LEU A 64 -9.34 -1.04 -2.50
C LEU A 64 -9.75 -2.07 -1.44
N ILE A 65 -9.95 -1.61 -0.21
CA ILE A 65 -10.45 -2.41 0.90
C ILE A 65 -11.90 -2.02 1.12
N ASP A 66 -12.80 -2.96 0.82
CA ASP A 66 -14.24 -2.79 0.71
C ASP A 66 -14.68 -1.75 -0.35
N ALA A 67 -15.85 -1.99 -0.93
CA ALA A 67 -16.48 -1.17 -1.95
C ALA A 67 -17.93 -0.89 -1.57
N GLY A 68 -18.13 -0.25 -0.41
CA GLY A 68 -19.43 0.25 0.00
C GLY A 68 -20.00 1.28 -0.99
N TYR A 69 -21.31 1.48 -0.97
CA TYR A 69 -22.00 2.42 -1.88
C TYR A 69 -21.30 3.78 -1.95
N GLY A 70 -20.93 4.21 -3.16
CA GLY A 70 -20.25 5.48 -3.42
C GLY A 70 -18.72 5.43 -3.33
N ALA A 71 -18.11 4.26 -3.18
CA ALA A 71 -16.66 4.07 -3.22
C ALA A 71 -16.06 4.58 -4.54
N SER A 72 -16.64 4.22 -5.68
CA SER A 72 -16.21 4.65 -7.02
C SER A 72 -16.24 6.18 -7.17
N LEU A 73 -17.30 6.81 -6.68
CA LEU A 73 -17.44 8.27 -6.65
C LEU A 73 -16.33 8.92 -5.82
N GLN A 74 -16.03 8.36 -4.65
CA GLN A 74 -14.99 8.90 -3.76
C GLN A 74 -13.59 8.68 -4.34
N LEU A 75 -13.34 7.57 -5.04
CA LEU A 75 -12.09 7.36 -5.78
C LEU A 75 -11.88 8.47 -6.83
N VAL A 76 -12.90 8.73 -7.66
CA VAL A 76 -12.87 9.81 -8.67
C VAL A 76 -12.63 11.17 -8.03
N LYS A 77 -13.35 11.50 -6.94
CA LYS A 77 -13.17 12.77 -6.21
C LYS A 77 -11.77 12.96 -5.63
N ASN A 78 -11.08 11.87 -5.28
CA ASN A 78 -9.72 11.91 -4.76
C ASN A 78 -8.65 11.75 -5.86
N GLY A 79 -9.04 11.78 -7.14
CA GLY A 79 -8.12 11.63 -8.26
C GLY A 79 -7.48 10.24 -8.37
N ILE A 80 -8.09 9.21 -7.75
CA ILE A 80 -7.62 7.83 -7.80
C ILE A 80 -8.29 7.14 -8.99
N PRO A 81 -7.55 6.72 -10.04
CA PRO A 81 -8.15 6.15 -11.23
C PRO A 81 -8.69 4.76 -10.94
N VAL A 82 -10.00 4.59 -11.03
CA VAL A 82 -10.68 3.30 -10.79
C VAL A 82 -10.08 2.17 -11.65
N ARG A 83 -9.78 2.46 -12.93
CA ARG A 83 -9.18 1.50 -13.87
C ARG A 83 -7.79 0.99 -13.46
N ASN A 84 -7.12 1.65 -12.51
CA ASN A 84 -5.78 1.31 -12.04
C ASN A 84 -5.81 0.52 -10.72
N ILE A 85 -6.99 0.21 -10.17
CA ILE A 85 -7.10 -0.64 -8.98
C ILE A 85 -6.57 -2.03 -9.33
N ASN A 86 -5.53 -2.46 -8.62
CA ASN A 86 -4.89 -3.76 -8.84
C ASN A 86 -5.56 -4.88 -8.05
N THR A 87 -6.18 -4.54 -6.92
CA THR A 87 -6.70 -5.52 -5.97
C THR A 87 -7.88 -4.92 -5.22
N ILE A 88 -8.96 -5.70 -5.11
CA ILE A 88 -10.08 -5.41 -4.24
C ILE A 88 -10.10 -6.49 -3.15
N LEU A 89 -10.04 -6.07 -1.89
CA LEU A 89 -10.15 -6.94 -0.71
C LEU A 89 -11.50 -6.67 -0.05
N LEU A 90 -12.36 -7.69 0.02
CA LEU A 90 -13.62 -7.61 0.76
C LEU A 90 -13.42 -8.21 2.14
N THR A 91 -13.77 -7.46 3.18
CA THR A 91 -13.69 -7.94 4.56
C THR A 91 -14.78 -8.98 4.85
N HIS A 92 -15.99 -8.73 4.36
CA HIS A 92 -17.14 -9.64 4.44
C HIS A 92 -18.23 -9.19 3.44
N LEU A 93 -19.38 -9.88 3.43
CA LEU A 93 -20.42 -9.73 2.41
C LEU A 93 -21.67 -8.97 2.88
N HIS A 94 -21.50 -7.97 3.74
CA HIS A 94 -22.60 -7.03 4.02
C HIS A 94 -22.67 -5.93 2.96
N SER A 95 -23.87 -5.39 2.76
CA SER A 95 -24.16 -4.41 1.71
C SER A 95 -23.34 -3.13 1.84
N ASP A 96 -23.02 -2.69 3.06
CA ASP A 96 -22.16 -1.54 3.31
C ASP A 96 -20.70 -1.74 2.91
N HIS A 97 -20.31 -2.95 2.49
CA HIS A 97 -18.95 -3.30 2.06
C HIS A 97 -18.85 -3.72 0.59
N ILE A 98 -19.96 -4.03 -0.09
CA ILE A 98 -19.91 -4.67 -1.43
C ILE A 98 -20.75 -4.00 -2.51
N LEU A 99 -21.65 -3.07 -2.17
CA LEU A 99 -22.66 -2.59 -3.11
C LEU A 99 -22.11 -1.85 -4.33
N ASP A 100 -20.89 -1.32 -4.28
CA ASP A 100 -20.28 -0.58 -5.40
C ASP A 100 -19.18 -1.35 -6.12
N ILE A 101 -19.01 -2.64 -5.81
CA ILE A 101 -17.90 -3.45 -6.34
C ILE A 101 -17.91 -3.56 -7.87
N LEU A 102 -19.09 -3.55 -8.50
CA LEU A 102 -19.21 -3.66 -9.96
C LEU A 102 -18.89 -2.36 -10.70
N HIS A 103 -18.73 -1.25 -9.98
CA HIS A 103 -18.28 0.03 -10.53
C HIS A 103 -16.83 0.36 -10.17
N CYS A 104 -16.16 -0.50 -9.38
CA CYS A 104 -14.78 -0.34 -8.94
C CYS A 104 -13.81 -1.22 -9.75
#